data_AF-A0AAU4YX27-F1
#
_entry.id   AF-A0AAU4YX27-F1
#
_cell.length_a   1.000
_cell.length_b   1.000
_cell.length_c   1.000
_cell.angle_alpha   90.00
_cell.angle_beta   90.00
_cell.angle_gamma   90.00
#
_symmetry.space_group_name_H-M   'P 1'
#
loop_
_entity.id
_entity.type
_entity.pdbx_description
1 polymer ?
#
loop_
_entity_poly.entity_id
_entity_poly.type
_entity_poly.pdbx_seq_one_letter_code
_entity_poly.pdbx_strand_id
1 'polypeptide(L)'
;MGTWDTGPFDNDTAADFANMLDDAEPEKREALVRGVLIRTIDATGFLAEAEEAVAAAALIAAQCPGGEPVDTPYGPETPMPMFATDLRALADEALARIASDEAGPASNWVHPEEWKQWRTMLNRLRAVLDPAPPAIALFDVEP
;
A
#
# COMPACT_ATOMS: atom_id res chain seq x y z
N MET A 1 17.64 -2.56 8.11
CA MET A 1 16.39 -3.27 7.79
C MET A 1 16.72 -4.53 7.03
N GLY A 2 16.28 -5.67 7.56
CA GLY A 2 16.30 -6.97 6.91
C GLY A 2 15.00 -7.23 6.16
N THR A 3 15.10 -8.11 5.17
CA THR A 3 14.01 -8.53 4.29
C THR A 3 14.12 -10.05 4.20
N TRP A 4 12.99 -10.75 4.20
CA TRP A 4 12.98 -12.22 4.27
C TRP A 4 12.07 -12.89 3.23
N ASP A 5 11.21 -12.12 2.57
CA ASP A 5 10.45 -12.52 1.38
C ASP A 5 10.02 -11.26 0.60
N THR A 6 9.21 -11.45 -0.44
CA THR A 6 8.73 -10.42 -1.38
C THR A 6 7.31 -9.93 -1.08
N GLY A 7 6.70 -10.40 0.02
CA GLY A 7 5.37 -9.97 0.44
C GLY A 7 5.35 -8.55 1.04
N PRO A 8 4.17 -7.91 1.14
CA PRO A 8 4.05 -6.51 1.58
C PRO A 8 4.57 -6.22 2.98
N PHE A 9 4.56 -7.23 3.87
CA PHE A 9 5.01 -7.14 5.25
C PHE A 9 6.28 -7.95 5.54
N ASP A 10 6.92 -8.52 4.51
CA ASP A 10 8.08 -9.40 4.68
C ASP A 10 9.42 -8.64 4.76
N ASN A 11 9.39 -7.54 5.50
CA ASN A 11 10.53 -6.69 5.81
C ASN A 11 10.31 -5.94 7.13
N ASP A 12 11.40 -5.60 7.81
CA ASP A 12 11.37 -4.94 9.11
C ASP A 12 10.56 -3.63 9.06
N THR A 13 10.63 -2.85 7.98
CA THR A 13 9.98 -1.52 7.88
C THR A 13 8.47 -1.63 7.88
N ALA A 14 7.95 -2.57 7.09
CA ALA A 14 6.53 -2.83 7.02
C ALA A 14 6.00 -3.45 8.32
N ALA A 15 6.78 -4.31 8.98
CA ALA A 15 6.42 -4.86 10.29
C ALA A 15 6.41 -3.77 11.39
N ASP A 16 7.39 -2.86 11.39
CA ASP A 16 7.41 -1.71 12.31
C ASP A 16 6.22 -0.78 12.06
N PHE A 17 5.85 -0.56 10.80
CA PHE A 17 4.66 0.19 10.44
C PHE A 17 3.36 -0.51 10.88
N ALA A 18 3.28 -1.84 10.78
CA ALA A 18 2.15 -2.61 11.32
C ALA A 18 1.98 -2.39 12.83
N ASN A 19 3.08 -2.50 13.59
CA ASN A 19 3.08 -2.24 15.03
C ASN A 19 2.63 -0.80 15.34
N MET A 20 3.08 0.18 14.55
CA MET A 20 2.65 1.58 14.69
C MET A 20 1.13 1.75 14.47
N LEU A 21 0.55 1.03 13.52
CA LEU A 21 -0.90 1.04 13.29
C LEU A 21 -1.67 0.40 14.44
N ASP A 22 -1.14 -0.68 15.00
CA ASP A 22 -1.76 -1.37 16.15
C ASP A 22 -1.74 -0.50 17.41
N ASP A 23 -0.62 0.16 17.70
CA ASP A 23 -0.46 1.10 18.81
C ASP A 23 -1.27 2.39 18.66
N ALA A 24 -1.64 2.74 17.42
CA ALA A 24 -2.43 3.93 17.13
C ALA A 24 -3.92 3.74 17.45
N GLU A 25 -4.54 4.81 17.94
CA GLU A 25 -6.00 4.87 18.07
C GLU A 25 -6.67 4.61 16.71
N PRO A 26 -7.81 3.89 16.65
CA PRO A 26 -8.45 3.50 15.40
C PRO A 26 -8.70 4.67 14.44
N GLU A 27 -9.03 5.84 14.97
CA GLU A 27 -9.30 7.09 14.25
C GLU A 27 -8.05 7.68 13.58
N LYS A 28 -6.85 7.34 14.07
CA LYS A 28 -5.56 7.84 13.55
C LYS A 28 -4.94 6.93 12.49
N ARG A 29 -5.38 5.69 12.39
CA ARG A 29 -4.79 4.68 11.48
C ARG A 29 -4.91 5.08 10.02
N GLU A 30 -6.06 5.60 9.59
CA GLU A 30 -6.21 6.12 8.22
C GLU A 30 -5.25 7.28 7.95
N ALA A 31 -5.07 8.19 8.93
CA ALA A 31 -4.15 9.31 8.77
C ALA A 31 -2.68 8.86 8.64
N LEU A 32 -2.28 7.79 9.35
CA LEU A 32 -0.96 7.17 9.21
C LEU A 32 -0.78 6.57 7.81
N VAL A 33 -1.73 5.74 7.36
CA VAL A 33 -1.73 5.14 6.01
C VAL A 33 -1.65 6.22 4.94
N ARG A 34 -2.52 7.23 5.01
CA ARG A 34 -2.52 8.37 4.07
C ARG A 34 -1.19 9.13 4.11
N GLY A 35 -0.65 9.36 5.30
CA GLY A 35 0.61 10.08 5.49
C GLY A 35 1.77 9.41 4.77
N VAL A 36 1.91 8.09 4.89
CA VAL A 36 2.95 7.30 4.22
C VAL A 36 2.82 7.36 2.70
N LEU A 37 1.60 7.22 2.17
CA LEU A 37 1.35 7.31 0.73
C LEU A 37 1.74 8.68 0.16
N ILE A 38 1.29 9.76 0.81
CA ILE A 38 1.60 11.13 0.37
C ILE A 38 3.10 11.40 0.45
N ARG A 39 3.78 11.00 1.53
CA ARG A 39 5.24 11.15 1.65
C ARG A 39 5.98 10.45 0.52
N THR A 40 5.52 9.27 0.12
CA THR A 40 6.13 8.49 -0.98
C THR A 40 5.93 9.17 -2.33
N ILE A 41 4.73 9.73 -2.57
CA ILE A 41 4.41 10.48 -3.78
C ILE A 41 5.25 11.76 -3.88
N ASP A 42 5.29 12.55 -2.80
CA ASP A 42 5.95 13.86 -2.75
C ASP A 42 7.48 13.77 -2.62
N ALA A 43 8.04 12.59 -2.35
CA ALA A 43 9.47 12.41 -2.13
C ALA A 43 10.29 12.75 -3.39
N THR A 44 11.04 13.85 -3.29
CA THR A 44 12.03 14.26 -4.29
C THR A 44 13.37 13.58 -3.99
N GLY A 45 13.68 12.50 -4.70
CA GLY A 45 14.92 11.75 -4.55
C GLY A 45 14.69 10.33 -4.01
N PHE A 46 15.59 9.89 -3.13
CA PHE A 46 15.58 8.53 -2.56
C PHE A 46 14.34 8.30 -1.69
N LEU A 47 13.58 7.24 -1.97
CA LEU A 47 12.46 6.82 -1.12
C LEU A 47 13.03 6.02 0.05
N ALA A 48 12.96 6.55 1.28
CA ALA A 48 13.53 5.86 2.44
C ALA A 48 12.59 4.79 3.05
N GLU A 49 11.29 4.88 2.78
CA GLU A 49 10.21 4.15 3.47
C GLU A 49 9.19 3.59 2.46
N ALA A 50 9.64 3.12 1.29
CA ALA A 50 8.71 2.59 0.27
C ALA A 50 8.01 1.32 0.72
N GLU A 51 8.65 0.55 1.58
CA GLU A 51 8.13 -0.64 2.22
C GLU A 51 6.82 -0.34 2.98
N GLU A 52 6.79 0.77 3.73
CA GLU A 52 5.58 1.21 4.43
C GLU A 52 4.46 1.54 3.44
N ALA A 53 4.79 2.15 2.31
CA ALA A 53 3.82 2.50 1.27
C ALA A 53 3.24 1.25 0.58
N VAL A 54 4.06 0.22 0.35
CA VAL A 54 3.58 -1.07 -0.16
C VAL A 54 2.69 -1.77 0.86
N ALA A 55 3.05 -1.76 2.15
CA ALA A 55 2.23 -2.29 3.22
C ALA A 55 0.87 -1.56 3.34
N ALA A 56 0.90 -0.23 3.31
CA ALA A 56 -0.28 0.63 3.28
C ALA A 56 -1.19 0.31 2.08
N ALA A 57 -0.60 0.17 0.89
CA ALA A 57 -1.34 -0.19 -0.32
C ALA A 57 -1.97 -1.58 -0.24
N ALA A 58 -1.30 -2.56 0.39
CA ALA A 58 -1.85 -3.90 0.62
C ALA A 58 -3.05 -3.88 1.56
N LEU A 59 -3.02 -3.07 2.63
CA LEU A 59 -4.16 -2.91 3.55
C LEU A 59 -5.38 -2.28 2.84
N ILE A 60 -5.15 -1.31 1.96
CA ILE A 60 -6.22 -0.70 1.16
C ILE A 60 -6.77 -1.70 0.14
N ALA A 61 -5.88 -2.42 -0.55
CA ALA A 61 -6.25 -3.44 -1.54
C ALA A 61 -7.06 -4.57 -0.89
N ALA A 62 -6.76 -4.97 0.34
CA ALA A 62 -7.53 -5.99 1.08
C ALA A 62 -9.00 -5.59 1.31
N GLN A 63 -9.33 -4.29 1.31
CA GLN A 63 -10.71 -3.78 1.41
C GLN A 63 -11.38 -3.56 0.04
N CYS A 64 -10.66 -3.79 -1.07
CA CYS A 64 -11.20 -3.70 -2.42
C CYS A 64 -11.88 -5.02 -2.85
N PRO A 65 -12.85 -4.97 -3.78
CA PRO A 65 -13.35 -6.17 -4.44
C PRO A 65 -12.21 -6.92 -5.14
N GLY A 66 -12.04 -8.20 -4.84
CA GLY A 66 -10.94 -9.03 -5.39
C GLY A 66 -9.59 -8.86 -4.68
N GLY A 67 -9.55 -8.07 -3.60
CA GLY A 67 -8.41 -7.99 -2.70
C GLY A 67 -8.21 -9.27 -1.91
N GLU A 68 -6.95 -9.55 -1.57
CA GLU A 68 -6.56 -10.64 -0.69
C GLU A 68 -6.40 -10.09 0.73
N PRO A 69 -6.96 -10.75 1.77
CA PRO A 69 -6.77 -10.30 3.14
C PRO A 69 -5.28 -10.36 3.52
N VAL A 70 -4.84 -9.40 4.30
CA VAL A 70 -3.51 -9.43 4.93
C VAL A 70 -3.58 -10.42 6.10
N ASP A 71 -3.18 -11.66 5.84
CA ASP A 71 -3.14 -12.76 6.82
C ASP A 71 -1.68 -13.21 7.00
N THR A 72 -0.90 -12.37 7.67
CA THR A 72 0.51 -12.60 7.98
C THR A 72 0.79 -12.22 9.43
N PRO A 73 1.66 -12.97 10.15
CA PRO A 73 2.04 -12.61 11.52
C PRO A 73 2.83 -11.28 11.62
N TYR A 74 3.24 -10.71 10.49
CA TYR A 74 3.97 -9.44 10.42
C TYR A 74 3.09 -8.26 9.97
N GLY A 75 1.81 -8.52 9.67
CA GLY A 75 0.80 -7.49 9.42
C GLY A 75 0.17 -6.98 10.72
N PRO A 76 -0.69 -5.96 10.65
CA PRO A 76 -1.35 -5.44 11.84
C PRO A 76 -2.28 -6.49 12.47
N GLU A 77 -2.18 -6.66 13.78
CA GLU A 77 -2.98 -7.62 14.56
C GLU A 77 -4.42 -7.14 14.77
N THR A 78 -4.61 -5.82 14.79
CA THR A 78 -5.91 -5.20 15.01
C THR A 78 -6.57 -4.82 13.68
N PRO A 79 -7.92 -4.89 13.60
CA PRO A 79 -8.61 -4.59 12.35
C PRO A 79 -8.41 -3.14 11.92
N MET A 80 -8.12 -2.95 10.63
CA MET A 80 -8.03 -1.62 10.04
C MET A 80 -9.41 -0.96 9.95
N PRO A 81 -9.50 0.38 10.11
CA PRO A 81 -10.75 1.09 9.85
C PRO A 81 -11.13 0.97 8.37
N MET A 82 -12.38 1.28 8.06
CA MET A 82 -12.80 1.42 6.67
C MET A 82 -12.07 2.60 6.04
N PHE A 83 -11.25 2.34 5.03
CA PHE A 83 -10.50 3.40 4.35
C PHE A 83 -11.38 4.18 3.37
N ALA A 84 -11.18 5.50 3.32
CA ALA A 84 -11.80 6.33 2.30
C ALA A 84 -11.38 5.92 0.87
N THR A 85 -12.31 6.02 -0.08
CA THR A 85 -12.11 5.49 -1.45
C THR A 85 -11.00 6.23 -2.22
N ASP A 86 -10.72 7.48 -1.86
CA ASP A 86 -9.62 8.25 -2.46
C ASP A 86 -8.24 7.69 -2.13
N LEU A 87 -8.09 6.93 -1.03
CA LEU A 87 -6.83 6.25 -0.72
C LEU A 87 -6.44 5.21 -1.77
N ARG A 88 -7.39 4.67 -2.56
CA ARG A 88 -7.07 3.73 -3.65
C ARG A 88 -6.24 4.39 -4.74
N ALA A 89 -6.58 5.63 -5.10
CA ALA A 89 -5.84 6.40 -6.08
C ALA A 89 -4.46 6.79 -5.55
N LEU A 90 -4.38 7.23 -4.29
CA LEU A 90 -3.09 7.51 -3.63
C LEU A 90 -2.20 6.27 -3.54
N ALA A 91 -2.78 5.11 -3.26
CA ALA A 91 -2.05 3.85 -3.21
C ALA A 91 -1.53 3.44 -4.58
N ASP A 92 -2.34 3.52 -5.65
CA ASP A 92 -1.84 3.23 -7.00
C ASP A 92 -0.71 4.18 -7.40
N GLU A 93 -0.86 5.48 -7.13
CA GLU A 93 0.14 6.50 -7.46
C GLU A 93 1.46 6.27 -6.71
N ALA A 94 1.40 5.96 -5.40
CA ALA A 94 2.58 5.61 -4.61
C ALA A 94 3.27 4.35 -5.15
N LEU A 95 2.52 3.29 -5.47
CA LEU A 95 3.08 2.06 -6.06
C LEU A 95 3.70 2.32 -7.44
N ALA A 96 3.10 3.19 -8.26
CA ALA A 96 3.64 3.59 -9.55
C ALA A 96 4.98 4.34 -9.40
N ARG A 97 5.07 5.24 -8.42
CA ARG A 97 6.30 5.97 -8.08
C ARG A 97 7.42 5.03 -7.61
N ILE A 98 7.09 4.03 -6.78
CA ILE A 98 8.01 3.00 -6.29
C ILE A 98 8.50 2.12 -7.46
N ALA A 99 7.59 1.68 -8.34
CA ALA A 99 7.93 0.82 -9.49
C ALA A 99 8.81 1.52 -10.54
N SER A 100 8.75 2.85 -10.59
CA SER A 100 9.52 3.70 -11.51
C SER A 100 10.89 4.10 -10.94
N ASP A 101 11.15 3.82 -9.67
CA ASP A 101 12.40 4.18 -9.02
C ASP A 101 13.47 3.11 -9.20
N GLU A 102 14.17 3.16 -10.34
CA GLU A 102 15.26 2.20 -10.66
C GLU A 102 16.47 2.31 -9.71
N ALA A 103 16.63 3.43 -8.99
CA ALA A 103 17.69 3.65 -8.01
C ALA A 103 17.18 3.68 -6.55
N GLY A 104 15.88 3.46 -6.35
CA GLY A 104 15.17 3.63 -5.08
C GLY A 104 15.28 2.43 -4.13
N PRO A 105 14.54 2.43 -3.01
CA PRO A 105 14.62 1.47 -1.91
C PRO A 105 14.37 0.04 -2.35
N ALA A 106 13.67 -0.17 -3.46
CA ALA A 106 13.56 -1.46 -4.10
C ALA A 106 14.94 -2.10 -4.40
N SER A 107 15.98 -1.29 -4.65
CA SER A 107 17.39 -1.72 -4.80
C SER A 107 18.06 -2.16 -3.49
N ASN A 108 17.52 -1.79 -2.32
CA ASN A 108 18.03 -2.22 -1.00
C ASN A 108 17.08 -3.21 -0.29
N TRP A 109 15.80 -3.23 -0.67
CA TRP A 109 14.79 -4.16 -0.19
C TRP A 109 14.92 -5.52 -0.89
N VAL A 110 15.01 -5.51 -2.22
CA VAL A 110 14.87 -6.71 -3.03
C VAL A 110 16.19 -7.04 -3.66
N HIS A 111 16.67 -8.26 -3.43
CA HIS A 111 17.82 -8.77 -4.16
C HIS A 111 17.54 -8.72 -5.68
N PRO A 112 18.54 -8.40 -6.53
CA PRO A 112 18.33 -8.30 -7.97
C PRO A 112 17.64 -9.53 -8.60
N GLU A 113 17.85 -10.71 -8.01
CA GLU A 113 17.27 -11.99 -8.42
C GLU A 113 15.75 -12.08 -8.13
N GLU A 114 15.26 -11.34 -7.15
CA GLU A 114 13.86 -11.33 -6.70
C GLU A 114 13.05 -10.15 -7.26
N TRP A 115 13.72 -9.23 -7.98
CA TRP A 115 13.12 -8.03 -8.59
C TRP A 115 11.87 -8.34 -9.42
N LYS A 116 11.91 -9.45 -10.16
CA LYS A 116 10.77 -9.88 -10.99
C LYS A 116 9.55 -10.26 -10.14
N GLN A 117 9.77 -10.98 -9.03
CA GLN A 117 8.71 -11.41 -8.13
C GLN A 117 8.09 -10.21 -7.42
N TRP A 118 8.92 -9.31 -6.91
CA TRP A 118 8.48 -8.07 -6.30
C TRP A 118 7.69 -7.19 -7.27
N ARG A 119 8.14 -7.01 -8.52
CA ARG A 119 7.37 -6.30 -9.55
C ARG A 119 6.02 -6.97 -9.84
N THR A 120 5.97 -8.30 -9.83
CA THR A 120 4.70 -9.03 -9.98
C THR A 120 3.76 -8.75 -8.80
N MET A 121 4.27 -8.72 -7.58
CA MET A 121 3.50 -8.36 -6.38
C MET A 121 2.95 -6.92 -6.48
N LEU A 122 3.77 -5.94 -6.84
CA LEU A 122 3.31 -4.56 -7.01
C LEU A 122 2.20 -4.46 -8.07
N ASN A 123 2.38 -5.11 -9.22
CA ASN A 123 1.36 -5.10 -10.28
C ASN A 123 0.06 -5.77 -9.85
N ARG A 124 0.11 -6.81 -9.01
CA ARG A 124 -1.09 -7.46 -8.44
C ARG A 124 -1.85 -6.50 -7.52
N LEU A 125 -1.14 -5.76 -6.66
CA LEU A 125 -1.76 -4.74 -5.81
C LEU A 125 -2.39 -3.63 -6.64
N ARG A 126 -1.66 -3.08 -7.62
CA ARG A 126 -2.16 -2.03 -8.51
C ARG A 126 -3.42 -2.46 -9.29
N ALA A 127 -3.47 -3.70 -9.76
CA ALA A 127 -4.65 -4.24 -10.46
C ALA A 127 -5.91 -4.32 -9.57
N VAL A 128 -5.75 -4.40 -8.25
CA VAL A 128 -6.86 -4.38 -7.28
C VAL A 128 -7.25 -2.94 -6.90
N LEU A 129 -6.32 -2.00 -7.03
CA LEU A 129 -6.49 -0.58 -6.67
C LEU A 129 -7.06 0.27 -7.84
N ASP A 130 -6.72 -0.04 -9.09
CA ASP A 130 -7.19 0.60 -10.33
C ASP A 130 -8.61 0.09 -10.74
N PRO A 131 -9.49 0.92 -11.34
CA PRO A 131 -10.84 1.08 -10.78
C PRO A 131 -11.96 0.18 -11.35
N ALA A 132 -12.99 -0.07 -10.51
CA ALA A 132 -14.44 0.07 -10.83
C ALA A 132 -15.29 0.05 -9.52
N PRO A 133 -16.35 0.88 -9.37
CA PRO A 133 -17.31 1.28 -10.40
C PRO A 133 -17.33 2.78 -10.75
N PRO A 134 -17.99 3.15 -11.87
CA PRO A 134 -18.27 4.54 -12.25
C PRO A 134 -19.09 5.24 -11.16
N ALA A 135 -18.94 6.56 -11.08
CA ALA A 135 -19.90 7.42 -10.40
C ALA A 135 -21.31 7.03 -10.88
N ILE A 136 -22.15 6.58 -9.94
CA ILE A 136 -23.58 6.45 -10.20
C ILE A 136 -24.03 7.83 -10.68
N ALA A 137 -24.40 7.93 -11.96
CA ALA A 137 -25.20 9.03 -12.44
C ALA A 137 -26.52 8.98 -11.66
N LEU A 138 -26.57 9.71 -10.55
CA LEU A 138 -27.77 9.86 -9.73
C LEU A 138 -28.80 10.64 -10.57
N PHE A 139 -29.74 9.89 -11.11
CA PHE A 139 -31.12 10.26 -11.43
C PHE A 139 -31.34 11.53 -12.24
N ASP A 140 -31.50 11.37 -13.57
CA ASP A 140 -32.50 12.14 -14.29
C ASP A 140 -33.82 11.37 -14.19
N VAL A 141 -34.61 11.68 -13.17
CA VAL A 141 -36.05 11.39 -13.18
C VAL A 141 -36.73 12.75 -13.23
N GLU A 142 -37.00 13.22 -14.44
CA GLU A 142 -37.96 14.31 -14.64
C GLU A 142 -39.36 13.73 -14.92
N PRO A 143 -40.42 14.43 -14.46
CA PRO A 143 -41.75 13.88 -14.17
C PRO A 143 -42.65 13.60 -15.38
#